data_AF-A0A2S9I5P8-F1
#
_entry.id   AF-A0A2S9I5P8-F1
#
_cell.length_a   1.000
_cell.length_b   1.000
_cell.length_c   1.000
_cell.angle_alpha   90.00
_cell.angle_beta   90.00
_cell.angle_gamma   90.00
#
_symmetry.space_group_name_H-M   'P 1'
#
loop_
_entity.id
_entity.type
_entity.pdbx_description
1 polymer ?
#
loop_
_entity_poly.entity_id
_entity_poly.type
_entity_poly.pdbx_seq_one_letter_code
_entity_poly.pdbx_strand_id
1 'polypeptide(L)' 'MTTLTFVFLILASPVRDGSAWSITPMPSMAVCEQVLADVRSHGGWADDFPAVPDGAHCKEVKQ' A
#
# COMPACT_ATOMS: atom_id res chain seq x y z
N MET A 1 -17.47 24.58 -2.67
CA MET A 1 -16.53 23.69 -3.40
C MET A 1 -16.47 22.40 -2.63
N THR A 2 -16.77 21.27 -3.30
CA THR A 2 -16.68 19.95 -2.68
C THR A 2 -15.28 19.43 -2.93
N THR A 3 -14.50 19.19 -1.87
CA THR A 3 -13.18 18.56 -1.98
C THR A 3 -13.36 17.06 -2.11
N LEU A 4 -12.82 16.46 -3.18
CA LEU A 4 -12.83 15.01 -3.39
C LEU A 4 -11.60 14.41 -2.72
N THR A 5 -11.80 13.37 -1.91
CA THR A 5 -10.71 12.66 -1.23
C THR A 5 -10.56 11.28 -1.83
N PHE A 6 -9.34 10.96 -2.25
CA PHE A 6 -8.94 9.65 -2.77
C PHE A 6 -7.92 9.03 -1.83
N VAL A 7 -8.03 7.73 -1.60
CA VAL A 7 -7.09 6.99 -0.76
C VAL A 7 -6.46 5.88 -1.59
N PHE A 8 -5.15 5.69 -1.43
CA PHE A 8 -4.39 4.65 -2.12
C PHE A 8 -3.53 3.87 -1.14
N LEU A 9 -3.50 2.54 -1.29
CA LEU A 9 -2.43 1.71 -0.76
C LEU A 9 -1.30 1.68 -1.78
N ILE A 10 -0.10 2.05 -1.34
CA ILE A 10 1.10 2.05 -2.17
C ILE A 10 2.05 1.00 -1.61
N LEU A 11 2.48 0.07 -2.46
CA LEU A 11 3.52 -0.93 -2.16
C LEU A 11 4.71 -0.67 -3.08
N ALA A 12 5.88 -0.41 -2.51
CA ALA A 12 7.10 -0.12 -3.28
C ALA A 12 8.21 -1.10 -2.92
N SER A 13 8.52 -2.01 -3.84
CA SER A 13 9.56 -3.03 -3.67
C SER A 13 10.85 -2.63 -4.38
N PRO A 14 12.02 -2.84 -3.78
CA PRO A 14 13.30 -2.59 -4.45
C PRO A 14 13.51 -3.58 -5.61
N VAL A 15 14.06 -3.10 -6.72
CA VAL A 15 14.53 -3.90 -7.88
C VAL A 15 15.93 -3.42 -8.30
N ARG A 16 16.66 -4.19 -9.12
CA ARG A 16 18.09 -3.92 -9.45
C ARG A 16 18.41 -2.47 -9.84
N ASP A 17 17.50 -1.77 -10.51
CA ASP A 17 17.70 -0.40 -11.01
C ASP A 17 16.60 0.59 -10.56
N GLY A 18 15.95 0.35 -9.42
CA GLY A 18 14.93 1.27 -8.89
C GLY A 18 13.91 0.60 -7.99
N SER A 19 12.64 0.93 -8.21
CA SER A 19 11.53 0.38 -7.42
C SER A 19 10.35 0.00 -8.31
N ALA A 20 9.76 -1.15 -8.01
CA ALA A 20 8.47 -1.56 -8.58
C ALA A 20 7.36 -1.06 -7.66
N TRP A 21 6.35 -0.40 -8.23
CA TRP A 21 5.25 0.22 -7.49
C TRP A 21 3.94 -0.46 -7.84
N SER A 22 3.20 -0.90 -6.83
CA SER A 22 1.79 -1.25 -6.94
C SER A 22 0.96 -0.22 -6.20
N ILE A 23 -0.03 0.37 -6.88
CA ILE A 23 -0.90 1.41 -6.34
C ILE A 23 -2.34 0.90 -6.46
N THR A 24 -3.03 0.77 -5.34
CA THR A 24 -4.40 0.23 -5.28
C THR A 24 -5.33 1.27 -4.65
N PRO A 25 -6.42 1.68 -5.33
CA PRO A 25 -7.39 2.59 -4.73
C PRO A 25 -8.11 1.92 -3.57
N MET A 26 -8.31 2.67 -2.49
CA MET A 26 -8.98 2.21 -1.29
C MET A 26 -10.23 3.06 -1.02
N PRO A 27 -11.31 2.46 -0.50
CA PRO A 27 -12.56 3.17 -0.25
C PRO A 27 -12.46 4.20 0.89
N SER A 28 -11.51 4.04 1.81
CA SER A 28 -11.22 5.00 2.89
C SER A 28 -9.84 4.78 3.50
N MET A 29 -9.38 5.74 4.32
CA MET A 29 -8.11 5.64 5.05
C MET A 29 -8.12 4.47 6.04
N ALA A 30 -9.21 4.30 6.78
CA ALA A 30 -9.36 3.22 7.76
C ALA A 30 -9.25 1.83 7.09
N VAL A 31 -9.90 1.65 5.94
CA VAL A 31 -9.81 0.39 5.18
C VAL A 31 -8.39 0.17 4.67
N CYS A 32 -7.73 1.23 4.16
CA CYS A 32 -6.34 1.13 3.73
C CYS A 32 -5.40 0.69 4.86
N GLU A 33 -5.52 1.31 6.04
CA GLU A 33 -4.68 0.98 7.20
C GLU A 33 -4.92 -0.46 7.69
N GLN A 34 -6.18 -0.90 7.69
CA GLN A 34 -6.53 -2.27 8.04
C GLN A 34 -5.90 -3.28 7.07
N VAL A 35 -5.98 -3.03 5.75
CA VAL A 35 -5.34 -3.88 4.73
C VAL A 35 -3.82 -3.85 4.87
N LEU A 36 -3.22 -2.68 5.10
CA LEU A 36 -1.78 -2.56 5.30
C LEU A 36 -1.32 -3.33 6.54
N ALA A 37 -2.08 -3.29 7.63
CA ALA A 37 -1.80 -4.04 8.85
C ALA A 37 -1.89 -5.56 8.62
N ASP A 38 -2.89 -6.01 7.86
CA ASP A 38 -3.08 -7.41 7.48
C ASP A 38 -1.91 -7.91 6.60
N VAL A 39 -1.56 -7.13 5.58
CA VAL A 39 -0.42 -7.42 4.71
C VAL A 39 0.87 -7.52 5.55
N ARG A 40 1.07 -6.63 6.54
CA ARG A 40 2.24 -6.64 7.45
C ARG A 40 2.25 -7.80 8.45
N SER A 41 1.10 -8.21 8.96
CA SER A 41 1.00 -9.31 9.94
C SER A 41 1.22 -10.67 9.28
N HIS A 42 0.95 -10.79 7.98
CA HIS A 42 1.13 -12.00 7.20
C HIS A 42 2.58 -12.24 6.70
N GLY A 43 3.58 -11.63 7.36
CA GLY A 43 4.99 -11.69 6.97
C GLY A 43 5.46 -13.08 6.52
N GLY A 44 5.72 -13.21 5.21
CA GLY A 44 6.43 -14.34 4.60
C GLY A 44 5.73 -15.69 4.71
N TRP A 45 4.57 -15.86 4.07
CA TRP A 45 4.08 -17.20 3.73
C TRP A 45 4.85 -17.73 2.51
N ALA A 46 6.01 -18.33 2.76
CA ALA A 46 6.87 -18.94 1.75
C ALA A 46 7.36 -17.98 0.64
N ASP A 47 8.21 -18.49 -0.25
CA ASP A 47 8.80 -17.76 -1.39
C ASP A 47 7.73 -17.14 -2.34
N ASP A 48 6.46 -17.52 -2.21
CA ASP A 48 5.33 -17.04 -3.03
C ASP A 48 4.78 -15.68 -2.58
N PHE A 49 4.96 -15.30 -1.31
CA PHE A 49 4.47 -14.02 -0.76
C PHE A 49 5.62 -13.25 -0.08
N PRO A 50 6.32 -12.38 -0.83
CA PRO A 50 7.41 -11.59 -0.27
C PRO A 50 6.88 -10.74 0.88
N ALA A 51 7.74 -10.56 1.90
CA ALA A 51 7.46 -9.67 3.01
C ALA A 51 7.05 -8.29 2.50
N VAL A 52 6.21 -7.62 3.27
CA VAL A 52 5.73 -6.28 2.94
C VAL A 52 6.93 -5.36 2.71
N PRO A 53 6.97 -4.64 1.58
CA PRO A 53 8.08 -3.73 1.34
C PRO A 53 8.08 -2.60 2.37
N ASP A 54 9.26 -2.16 2.81
CA ASP A 54 9.40 -1.03 3.75
C ASP A 54 8.74 0.27 3.22
N GLY A 55 8.62 0.40 1.90
CA GLY A 55 7.92 1.50 1.25
C GLY A 55 6.39 1.43 1.29
N ALA A 56 5.80 0.42 1.92
CA ALA A 56 4.35 0.22 1.95
C ALA A 56 3.63 1.21 2.88
N HIS A 57 2.71 2.01 2.33
CA HIS A 57 1.95 3.01 3.08
C HIS A 57 0.60 3.38 2.44
N CYS A 58 -0.26 3.98 3.25
CA CYS A 58 -1.52 4.57 2.80
C CYS A 58 -1.35 6.06 2.50
N LYS A 59 -1.90 6.51 1.37
CA LYS A 59 -1.81 7.90 0.91
C LYS A 59 -3.20 8.47 0.64
N GLU A 60 -3.52 9.55 1.34
CA GLU A 60 -4.68 10.40 1.07
C GLU A 60 -4.30 11.52 0.10
N VAL A 61 -5.16 11.77 -0.90
CA VAL A 61 -5.03 12.84 -1.91
C VAL A 61 -6.34 13.62 -1.94
N LYS A 62 -6.24 14.94 -1.74
CA LYS A 62 -7.37 15.87 -1.80
C LYS A 62 -7.30 16.64 -3.11
N GLN A 63 -8.40 16.64 -3.88
CA GLN A 63 -8.59 17.46 -5.08
C GLN A 63 -9.72 18.47 -4.87
#